data_AF-A0A523INA9-F1
#
_entry.id   AF-A0A523INA9-F1
#
_cell.length_a   1.000
_cell.length_b   1.000
_cell.length_c   1.000
_cell.angle_alpha   90.00
_cell.angle_beta   90.00
_cell.angle_gamma   90.00
#
_symmetry.space_group_name_H-M   'P 1'
#
loop_
_entity.id
_entity.type
_entity.pdbx_description
1 polymer ?
#
loop_
_entity_poly.entity_id
_entity_poly.type
_entity_poly.pdbx_seq_one_letter_code
_entity_poly.pdbx_strand_id
1 'polypeptide(L)'
;MKMMERFKINFSKFRASHKSVLRAIILVAALSLICLSAVEIAFSWKTDRYVSHASAVYITLANDLVDGTFYPPYFGENGYRGTRYLPLYFSSHAGLIKLLGDPLKAGYLLGSIAGVLLLVGIYKFIRKIGGNFYMAFGFMASVFGCALTPILMTSIRGDILPAALNICGLALFVGSCELSKKRLVTIALIFSLVFAAKITSIFGVTAVCVVLLFQRKIKESIMLALMTLLGFSLVIGISQFLSEGRFIEGVWGVAAAGSSLEGWLKIPTRIRDIMLYLDGVTCLFLGLGVATFVVLPKQQRTHVSTVYFLLVVFVTTISFSNPGLHINHFLEPLAASVLLIASMLVIRKDRFEVFALGAIASVLIIAVGIAFTSPRRGRGQEQQKRYAAAIENLKEVKGPILSDNSYIPTLMGQKPFMLDAFVFRMIREKKPSSSSFAAPLFDRLERRWFEAIVLEKWAASIPGLHFGKGFYETVERNYCLAKETKHWLFYFRCDEKKSISDSMEISQISGKVLPNE
;
A
#
# COMPACT_ATOMS: atom_id res chain seq x y z
N MET A 1 48.61 48.33 -4.96
CA MET A 1 47.17 48.24 -5.31
C MET A 1 46.85 47.30 -6.48
N LYS A 2 47.65 47.21 -7.56
CA LYS A 2 47.41 46.27 -8.69
C LYS A 2 47.64 44.76 -8.41
N MET A 3 48.23 44.40 -7.26
CA MET A 3 48.50 43.00 -6.89
C MET A 3 47.35 42.34 -6.10
N MET A 4 46.45 43.12 -5.50
CA MET A 4 45.26 42.58 -4.79
C MET A 4 44.09 42.24 -5.74
N GLU A 5 44.09 42.71 -6.99
CA GLU A 5 43.07 42.31 -7.97
C GLU A 5 43.31 40.92 -8.58
N ARG A 6 44.55 40.41 -8.59
CA ARG A 6 44.86 39.07 -9.11
C ARG A 6 44.52 37.93 -8.15
N PHE A 7 44.27 38.22 -6.87
CA PHE A 7 43.82 37.25 -5.86
C PHE A 7 42.32 37.29 -5.57
N LYS A 8 41.52 38.01 -6.37
CA LYS A 8 40.13 37.62 -6.60
C LYS A 8 40.12 36.32 -7.39
N ILE A 9 40.51 35.23 -6.72
CA ILE A 9 40.14 33.87 -7.11
C ILE A 9 38.68 33.97 -7.53
N ASN A 10 38.41 33.57 -8.76
CA ASN A 10 37.14 33.80 -9.42
C ASN A 10 36.09 32.87 -8.77
N PHE A 11 35.67 33.20 -7.54
CA PHE A 11 34.78 32.42 -6.68
C PHE A 11 33.46 32.10 -7.40
N SER A 12 33.07 32.95 -8.37
CA SER A 12 31.96 32.71 -9.29
C SER A 12 32.22 31.50 -10.22
N LYS A 13 33.39 31.41 -10.87
CA LYS A 13 33.78 30.26 -11.70
C LYS A 13 33.92 28.99 -10.87
N PHE A 14 34.51 29.09 -9.68
CA PHE A 14 34.63 27.96 -8.75
C PHE A 14 33.25 27.43 -8.34
N ARG A 15 32.34 28.30 -7.90
CA ARG A 15 30.97 27.94 -7.50
C ARG A 15 30.14 27.39 -8.66
N ALA A 16 30.34 27.89 -9.88
CA ALA A 16 29.68 27.38 -11.08
C ALA A 16 30.12 25.95 -11.41
N SER A 17 31.42 25.65 -11.32
CA SER A 17 31.97 24.30 -11.53
C SER A 17 31.36 23.27 -10.57
N HIS A 18 31.28 23.59 -9.27
CA HIS A 18 30.70 22.70 -8.26
C HIS A 18 29.23 22.39 -8.51
N LYS A 19 28.43 23.40 -8.92
CA LYS A 19 27.03 23.18 -9.26
C LYS A 19 26.87 22.23 -10.43
N SER A 20 27.70 22.34 -11.46
CA SER A 20 27.65 21.44 -12.62
C SER A 20 27.99 20.00 -12.24
N VAL A 21 29.03 19.80 -11.42
CA VAL A 21 29.41 18.47 -10.91
C VAL A 21 28.28 17.86 -10.07
N LEU A 22 27.73 18.60 -9.11
CA LEU A 22 26.62 18.11 -8.27
C LEU A 22 25.38 17.77 -9.09
N ARG A 23 25.05 18.57 -10.12
CA ARG A 23 23.94 18.27 -11.03
C ARG A 23 24.17 16.99 -11.82
N ALA A 24 25.38 16.77 -12.32
CA ALA A 24 25.74 15.53 -13.01
C ALA A 24 25.62 14.31 -12.07
N ILE A 25 26.12 14.42 -10.83
CA ILE A 25 25.99 13.38 -9.80
C ILE A 25 24.50 13.06 -9.55
N ILE A 26 23.67 14.08 -9.34
CA ILE A 26 22.22 13.90 -9.12
C ILE A 26 21.60 13.18 -10.31
N LEU A 27 21.91 13.57 -11.54
CA LEU A 27 21.37 12.93 -12.74
C LEU A 27 21.76 11.46 -12.82
N VAL A 28 23.06 11.15 -12.68
CA VAL A 28 23.56 9.78 -12.78
C VAL A 28 22.96 8.90 -11.69
N ALA A 29 22.96 9.37 -10.44
CA ALA A 29 22.40 8.62 -9.33
C ALA A 29 20.88 8.43 -9.45
N ALA A 30 20.14 9.48 -9.85
CA ALA A 30 18.70 9.39 -10.08
C ALA A 30 18.35 8.42 -11.20
N LEU A 31 19.06 8.48 -12.33
CA LEU A 31 18.88 7.53 -13.45
C LEU A 31 19.20 6.10 -13.02
N SER A 32 20.24 5.91 -12.22
CA SER A 32 20.62 4.59 -11.69
C SER A 32 19.49 4.00 -10.83
N LEU A 33 18.91 4.80 -9.91
CA LEU A 33 17.76 4.38 -9.11
C LEU A 33 16.55 4.06 -9.97
N ILE A 34 16.26 4.88 -10.98
CA ILE A 34 15.15 4.64 -11.91
C ILE A 34 15.34 3.31 -12.64
N CYS A 35 16.54 3.06 -13.19
CA CYS A 35 16.84 1.80 -13.87
C CYS A 35 16.72 0.60 -12.93
N LEU A 36 17.28 0.67 -11.72
CA LEU A 36 17.18 -0.41 -10.73
C LEU A 36 15.74 -0.71 -10.34
N SER A 37 14.94 0.32 -10.08
CA SER A 37 13.52 0.18 -9.73
C SER A 37 12.70 -0.33 -10.92
N ALA A 38 13.00 0.08 -12.15
CA ALA A 38 12.34 -0.44 -13.35
C ALA A 38 12.64 -1.93 -13.57
N VAL A 39 13.89 -2.36 -13.37
CA VAL A 39 14.27 -3.78 -13.42
C VAL A 39 13.52 -4.58 -12.36
N GLU A 40 13.40 -4.04 -11.14
CA GLU A 40 12.65 -4.67 -10.05
C GLU A 40 11.16 -4.81 -10.37
N ILE A 41 10.54 -3.78 -10.93
CA ILE A 41 9.14 -3.83 -11.37
C ILE A 41 8.97 -4.89 -12.46
N ALA A 42 9.79 -4.86 -13.51
CA ALA A 42 9.71 -5.82 -14.61
C ALA A 42 9.90 -7.27 -14.13
N PHE A 43 10.85 -7.49 -13.21
CA PHE A 43 11.06 -8.80 -12.61
C PHE A 43 9.86 -9.24 -11.75
N SER A 44 9.29 -8.32 -10.96
CA SER A 44 8.14 -8.59 -10.10
C SER A 44 6.89 -8.94 -10.89
N TRP A 45 6.63 -8.24 -12.01
CA TRP A 45 5.55 -8.58 -12.94
C TRP A 45 5.72 -9.99 -13.51
N LYS A 46 6.95 -10.36 -13.89
CA LYS A 46 7.23 -11.67 -14.50
C LYS A 46 7.05 -12.83 -13.52
N THR A 47 7.18 -12.57 -12.22
CA THR A 47 7.30 -13.63 -11.21
C THR A 47 6.20 -13.62 -10.15
N ASP A 48 5.27 -12.67 -10.24
CA ASP A 48 4.21 -12.44 -9.27
C ASP A 48 4.70 -12.25 -7.83
N ARG A 49 5.95 -11.79 -7.67
CA ARG A 49 6.71 -11.79 -6.40
C ARG A 49 5.93 -11.22 -5.22
N TYR A 50 5.13 -10.19 -5.45
CA TYR A 50 4.43 -9.44 -4.41
C TYR A 50 2.92 -9.69 -4.36
N VAL A 51 2.42 -10.70 -5.08
CA VAL A 51 1.02 -11.14 -4.99
C VAL A 51 0.81 -11.92 -3.70
N SER A 52 -0.06 -11.40 -2.85
CA SER A 52 -0.30 -11.85 -1.47
C SER A 52 -1.79 -12.07 -1.20
N HIS A 53 -2.16 -12.55 -0.01
CA HIS A 53 -3.57 -12.63 0.41
C HIS A 53 -4.31 -11.28 0.26
N ALA A 54 -3.67 -10.14 0.54
CA ALA A 54 -4.29 -8.84 0.36
C ALA A 54 -4.56 -8.53 -1.12
N SER A 55 -3.64 -8.95 -2.00
CA SER A 55 -3.79 -8.86 -3.46
C SER A 55 -4.96 -9.70 -3.95
N ALA A 56 -5.12 -10.90 -3.37
CA ALA A 56 -6.21 -11.81 -3.67
C ALA A 56 -7.59 -11.17 -3.47
N VAL A 57 -7.76 -10.40 -2.39
CA VAL A 57 -9.01 -9.68 -2.13
C VAL A 57 -9.33 -8.69 -3.24
N TYR A 58 -8.35 -7.86 -3.66
CA TYR A 58 -8.55 -6.90 -4.73
C TYR A 58 -8.84 -7.56 -6.08
N ILE A 59 -8.10 -8.62 -6.41
CA ILE A 59 -8.32 -9.40 -7.64
C ILE A 59 -9.73 -10.00 -7.65
N THR A 60 -10.14 -10.62 -6.54
CA THR A 60 -11.47 -11.24 -6.41
C THR A 60 -12.58 -10.20 -6.55
N LEU A 61 -12.47 -9.05 -5.86
CA LEU A 61 -13.46 -7.97 -5.96
C LEU A 61 -13.55 -7.39 -7.38
N ALA A 62 -12.41 -7.29 -8.07
CA ALA A 62 -12.39 -6.83 -9.45
C ALA A 62 -13.06 -7.85 -10.37
N ASN A 63 -12.77 -9.15 -10.22
CA ASN A 63 -13.43 -10.22 -10.97
C ASN A 63 -14.94 -10.28 -10.69
N ASP A 64 -15.35 -10.18 -9.42
CA ASP A 64 -16.77 -10.11 -9.05
C ASP A 64 -17.49 -8.98 -9.80
N LEU A 65 -16.86 -7.81 -9.90
CA LEU A 65 -17.43 -6.69 -10.63
C LEU A 65 -17.42 -6.90 -12.16
N VAL A 66 -16.41 -7.57 -12.71
CA VAL A 66 -16.41 -8.00 -14.12
C VAL A 66 -17.63 -8.89 -14.40
N ASP A 67 -17.92 -9.79 -13.47
CA ASP A 67 -19.05 -10.74 -13.50
C ASP A 67 -20.39 -10.10 -13.07
N GLY A 68 -20.43 -8.77 -12.85
CA GLY A 68 -21.65 -8.02 -12.57
C GLY A 68 -22.01 -7.87 -11.09
N THR A 69 -21.18 -8.38 -10.17
CA THR A 69 -21.38 -8.24 -8.72
C THR A 69 -20.59 -7.04 -8.18
N PHE A 70 -21.24 -5.89 -8.05
CA PHE A 70 -20.67 -4.74 -7.35
C PHE A 70 -20.95 -4.84 -5.84
N TYR A 71 -19.86 -4.98 -5.06
CA TYR A 71 -19.86 -5.37 -3.64
C TYR A 71 -20.60 -6.68 -3.37
N PRO A 72 -19.90 -7.80 -3.13
CA PRO A 72 -20.58 -9.05 -2.76
C PRO A 72 -21.24 -8.94 -1.36
N PRO A 73 -22.27 -9.77 -1.07
CA PRO A 73 -22.91 -9.83 0.24
C PRO A 73 -21.92 -10.03 1.38
N TYR A 74 -22.18 -9.36 2.49
CA TYR A 74 -21.33 -9.44 3.68
C TYR A 74 -21.19 -10.87 4.20
N PHE A 75 -22.33 -11.56 4.30
CA PHE A 75 -22.47 -12.98 4.59
C PHE A 75 -23.71 -13.53 3.84
N GLY A 76 -23.64 -14.77 3.37
CA GLY A 76 -24.77 -15.47 2.76
C GLY A 76 -24.45 -16.93 2.45
N GLU A 77 -25.30 -17.57 1.64
CA GLU A 77 -25.16 -18.99 1.27
C GLU A 77 -23.80 -19.30 0.61
N ASN A 78 -23.29 -18.33 -0.16
CA ASN A 78 -22.01 -18.39 -0.88
C ASN A 78 -20.79 -18.00 -0.03
N GLY A 79 -20.98 -17.74 1.27
CA GLY A 79 -19.91 -17.50 2.24
C GLY A 79 -19.75 -16.06 2.71
N TYR A 80 -18.54 -15.75 3.18
CA TYR A 80 -18.15 -14.50 3.83
C TYR A 80 -17.34 -13.65 2.85
N ARG A 81 -18.05 -12.80 2.10
CA ARG A 81 -17.47 -12.07 0.98
C ARG A 81 -17.46 -10.55 1.16
N GLY A 82 -17.98 -10.03 2.26
CA GLY A 82 -17.95 -8.59 2.54
C GLY A 82 -16.56 -7.98 2.51
N THR A 83 -16.47 -6.70 2.11
CA THR A 83 -15.20 -5.97 2.03
C THR A 83 -15.25 -4.62 2.73
N ARG A 84 -14.09 -4.19 3.22
CA ARG A 84 -13.84 -2.83 3.76
C ARG A 84 -13.26 -1.86 2.74
N TYR A 85 -12.91 -2.36 1.56
CA TYR A 85 -12.19 -1.58 0.57
C TYR A 85 -13.15 -0.65 -0.17
N LEU A 86 -12.69 0.58 -0.40
CA LEU A 86 -13.41 1.61 -1.13
C LEU A 86 -13.30 1.33 -2.65
N PRO A 87 -14.28 1.78 -3.45
CA PRO A 87 -14.52 1.22 -4.78
C PRO A 87 -13.47 1.56 -5.82
N LEU A 88 -12.78 2.69 -5.70
CA LEU A 88 -12.03 3.25 -6.82
C LEU A 88 -10.97 2.28 -7.36
N TYR A 89 -10.23 1.60 -6.48
CA TYR A 89 -9.14 0.72 -6.91
C TYR A 89 -9.69 -0.52 -7.63
N PHE A 90 -10.56 -1.31 -6.99
CA PHE A 90 -11.04 -2.54 -7.61
C PHE A 90 -12.00 -2.29 -8.78
N SER A 91 -12.70 -1.15 -8.81
CA SER A 91 -13.49 -0.76 -9.99
C SER A 91 -12.61 -0.38 -11.18
N SER A 92 -11.53 0.37 -10.95
CA SER A 92 -10.55 0.67 -12.00
C SER A 92 -9.86 -0.60 -12.49
N HIS A 93 -9.57 -1.51 -11.55
CA HIS A 93 -8.99 -2.82 -11.85
C HIS A 93 -9.94 -3.64 -12.73
N ALA A 94 -11.21 -3.77 -12.36
CA ALA A 94 -12.23 -4.45 -13.17
C ALA A 94 -12.35 -3.87 -14.59
N GLY A 95 -12.31 -2.54 -14.72
CA GLY A 95 -12.28 -1.87 -16.03
C GLY A 95 -11.08 -2.30 -16.88
N LEU A 96 -9.88 -2.37 -16.28
CA LEU A 96 -8.68 -2.87 -16.97
C LEU A 96 -8.72 -4.38 -17.25
N ILE A 97 -9.39 -5.17 -16.42
CA ILE A 97 -9.62 -6.60 -16.70
C ILE A 97 -10.46 -6.75 -17.96
N LYS A 98 -11.54 -5.98 -18.11
CA LYS A 98 -12.36 -6.00 -19.35
C LYS A 98 -11.56 -5.61 -20.59
N LEU A 99 -10.53 -4.77 -20.44
CA LEU A 99 -9.68 -4.34 -21.56
C LEU A 99 -8.55 -5.32 -21.89
N LEU A 100 -7.95 -5.97 -20.89
CA LEU A 100 -6.74 -6.79 -21.05
C LEU A 100 -7.00 -8.30 -20.99
N GLY A 101 -8.14 -8.73 -20.46
CA GLY A 101 -8.50 -10.14 -20.25
C GLY A 101 -7.70 -10.86 -19.15
N ASP A 102 -6.81 -10.15 -18.44
CA ASP A 102 -5.87 -10.74 -17.48
C ASP A 102 -5.89 -9.95 -16.15
N PRO A 103 -6.41 -10.55 -15.06
CA PRO A 103 -6.49 -9.90 -13.76
C PRO A 103 -5.15 -9.46 -13.17
N LEU A 104 -4.08 -10.22 -13.37
CA LEU A 104 -2.77 -9.86 -12.81
C LEU A 104 -2.17 -8.68 -13.56
N LYS A 105 -2.13 -8.75 -14.90
CA LYS A 105 -1.61 -7.65 -15.72
C LYS A 105 -2.39 -6.35 -15.52
N ALA A 106 -3.72 -6.44 -15.39
CA ALA A 106 -4.57 -5.30 -15.09
C ALA A 106 -4.21 -4.66 -13.74
N GLY A 107 -3.99 -5.47 -12.71
CA GLY A 107 -3.60 -4.99 -11.38
C GLY A 107 -2.21 -4.35 -11.37
N TYR A 108 -1.25 -4.97 -12.05
CA TYR A 108 0.10 -4.43 -12.16
C TYR A 108 0.16 -3.12 -12.96
N LEU A 109 -0.61 -3.05 -14.06
CA LEU A 109 -0.74 -1.83 -14.84
C LEU A 109 -1.35 -0.71 -14.00
N LEU A 110 -2.43 -0.99 -13.24
CA LEU A 110 -3.05 -0.01 -12.36
C LEU A 110 -2.08 0.49 -11.28
N GLY A 111 -1.36 -0.42 -10.61
CA GLY A 111 -0.33 -0.08 -9.64
C GLY A 111 0.79 0.76 -10.25
N SER A 112 1.18 0.48 -11.49
CA SER A 112 2.20 1.24 -12.21
C SER A 112 1.74 2.62 -12.63
N ILE A 113 0.49 2.77 -13.12
CA ILE A 113 -0.13 4.07 -13.41
C ILE A 113 -0.17 4.91 -12.13
N ALA A 114 -0.62 4.34 -11.01
CA ALA A 114 -0.66 5.02 -9.72
C ALA A 114 0.75 5.44 -9.26
N GLY A 115 1.75 4.57 -9.41
CA GLY A 115 3.14 4.91 -9.10
C GLY A 115 3.68 6.05 -9.95
N VAL A 116 3.47 6.02 -11.27
CA VAL A 116 3.87 7.13 -12.16
C VAL A 116 3.17 8.43 -11.77
N LEU A 117 1.87 8.38 -11.45
CA LEU A 117 1.12 9.55 -10.97
C LEU A 117 1.71 10.10 -9.66
N LEU A 118 2.11 9.25 -8.72
CA LEU A 118 2.79 9.67 -7.49
C LEU A 118 4.09 10.42 -7.81
N LEU A 119 4.95 9.86 -8.66
CA LEU A 119 6.23 10.45 -9.04
C LEU A 119 6.04 11.79 -9.78
N VAL A 120 5.11 11.84 -10.74
CA VAL A 120 4.75 13.08 -11.44
C VAL A 120 4.20 14.12 -10.47
N GLY A 121 3.39 13.71 -9.50
CA GLY A 121 2.87 14.56 -8.43
C GLY A 121 4.00 15.18 -7.61
N ILE A 122 4.96 14.38 -7.14
CA ILE A 122 6.14 14.84 -6.39
C ILE A 122 6.94 15.83 -7.22
N TYR A 123 7.27 15.47 -8.46
CA TYR A 123 8.01 16.34 -9.36
C TYR A 123 7.29 17.68 -9.57
N LYS A 124 5.99 17.65 -9.92
CA LYS A 124 5.19 18.87 -10.14
C LYS A 124 5.08 19.71 -8.88
N PHE A 125 4.90 19.11 -7.71
CA PHE A 125 4.86 19.82 -6.42
C PHE A 125 6.15 20.61 -6.23
N ILE A 126 7.31 19.95 -6.33
CA ILE A 126 8.63 20.58 -6.10
C ILE A 126 8.90 21.68 -7.13
N ARG A 127 8.55 21.46 -8.41
CA ARG A 127 8.70 22.48 -9.45
C ARG A 127 7.83 23.72 -9.17
N LYS A 128 6.60 23.53 -8.70
CA LYS A 128 5.65 24.62 -8.41
C LYS A 128 6.00 25.47 -7.20
N ILE A 129 6.71 24.91 -6.22
CA ILE A 129 7.27 25.68 -5.10
C ILE A 129 8.59 26.39 -5.46
N GLY A 130 9.03 26.33 -6.73
CA GLY A 130 10.22 27.04 -7.24
C GLY A 130 11.50 26.21 -7.30
N GLY A 131 11.43 24.90 -7.05
CA GLY A 131 12.58 24.00 -7.07
C GLY A 131 13.08 23.81 -8.49
N ASN A 132 14.40 23.77 -8.70
CA ASN A 132 15.00 23.53 -10.02
C ASN A 132 14.77 22.09 -10.51
N PHE A 133 15.04 21.83 -11.80
CA PHE A 133 14.83 20.52 -12.42
C PHE A 133 15.55 19.41 -11.65
N TYR A 134 16.83 19.60 -11.33
CA TYR A 134 17.68 18.61 -10.67
C TYR A 134 17.17 18.24 -9.28
N MET A 135 16.71 19.21 -8.48
CA MET A 135 16.12 18.93 -7.17
C MET A 135 14.82 18.16 -7.29
N ALA A 136 13.92 18.58 -8.18
CA ALA A 136 12.64 17.90 -8.39
C ALA A 136 12.84 16.47 -8.92
N PHE A 137 13.76 16.30 -9.87
CA PHE A 137 14.11 14.99 -10.44
C PHE A 137 14.79 14.10 -9.40
N GLY A 138 15.74 14.63 -8.64
CA GLY A 138 16.44 13.89 -7.59
C GLY A 138 15.51 13.37 -6.50
N PHE A 139 14.65 14.22 -5.94
CA PHE A 139 13.68 13.79 -4.91
C PHE A 139 12.61 12.83 -5.44
N MET A 140 12.18 13.00 -6.69
CA MET A 140 11.27 12.06 -7.33
C MET A 140 11.94 10.69 -7.52
N ALA A 141 13.16 10.66 -8.04
CA ALA A 141 13.95 9.44 -8.21
C ALA A 141 14.29 8.77 -6.88
N SER A 142 14.49 9.54 -5.80
CA SER A 142 14.77 8.97 -4.48
C SER A 142 13.57 8.22 -3.90
N VAL A 143 12.35 8.73 -4.09
CA VAL A 143 11.12 7.99 -3.72
C VAL A 143 10.98 6.74 -4.57
N PHE A 144 11.15 6.86 -5.89
CA PHE A 144 11.08 5.69 -6.77
C PHE A 144 12.15 4.63 -6.45
N GLY A 145 13.33 5.07 -5.98
CA GLY A 145 14.44 4.23 -5.58
C GLY A 145 14.25 3.53 -4.23
N CYS A 146 13.33 3.98 -3.37
CA CYS A 146 12.98 3.28 -2.12
C CYS A 146 12.29 1.96 -2.45
N ALA A 147 12.67 0.86 -1.81
CA ALA A 147 12.16 -0.48 -2.15
C ALA A 147 10.63 -0.56 -2.03
N LEU A 148 10.06 0.20 -1.08
CA LEU A 148 8.63 0.29 -0.87
C LEU A 148 7.84 0.70 -2.11
N THR A 149 8.36 1.60 -2.95
CA THR A 149 7.60 2.09 -4.12
C THR A 149 7.44 1.02 -5.20
N PRO A 150 8.50 0.37 -5.72
CA PRO A 150 8.36 -0.77 -6.62
C PRO A 150 7.49 -1.91 -6.08
N ILE A 151 7.61 -2.24 -4.78
CA ILE A 151 6.77 -3.25 -4.11
C ILE A 151 5.29 -2.88 -4.22
N LEU A 152 4.94 -1.62 -3.94
CA LEU A 152 3.54 -1.18 -3.97
C LEU A 152 2.99 -1.00 -5.40
N MET A 153 3.86 -0.71 -6.37
CA MET A 153 3.47 -0.70 -7.79
C MET A 153 3.12 -2.09 -8.33
N THR A 154 3.58 -3.16 -7.66
CA THR A 154 3.49 -4.54 -8.16
C THR A 154 2.76 -5.50 -7.22
N SER A 155 2.30 -5.05 -6.05
CA SER A 155 1.59 -5.91 -5.09
C SER A 155 0.08 -5.98 -5.31
N ILE A 156 -0.49 -5.28 -6.29
CA ILE A 156 -1.95 -5.19 -6.55
C ILE A 156 -2.70 -4.83 -5.26
N ARG A 157 -2.49 -3.60 -4.77
CA ARG A 157 -3.06 -3.07 -3.52
C ARG A 157 -3.56 -1.65 -3.69
N GLY A 158 -4.55 -1.29 -2.89
CA GLY A 158 -5.19 0.02 -2.92
C GLY A 158 -4.40 1.18 -2.31
N ASP A 159 -3.17 1.00 -1.82
CA ASP A 159 -2.45 2.05 -1.05
C ASP A 159 -1.71 3.08 -1.91
N ILE A 160 -1.19 2.69 -3.07
CA ILE A 160 -0.39 3.60 -3.90
C ILE A 160 -1.24 4.65 -4.63
N LEU A 161 -2.47 4.29 -4.99
CA LEU A 161 -3.43 5.18 -5.66
C LEU A 161 -3.84 6.40 -4.80
N PRO A 162 -4.31 6.26 -3.55
CA PRO A 162 -4.64 7.40 -2.70
C PRO A 162 -3.42 8.26 -2.40
N ALA A 163 -2.23 7.66 -2.21
CA ALA A 163 -0.98 8.41 -2.06
C ALA A 163 -0.72 9.29 -3.30
N ALA A 164 -0.80 8.71 -4.50
CA ALA A 164 -0.60 9.42 -5.76
C ALA A 164 -1.58 10.58 -5.95
N LEU A 165 -2.88 10.32 -5.70
CA LEU A 165 -3.94 11.31 -5.83
C LEU A 165 -3.78 12.43 -4.79
N ASN A 166 -3.41 12.11 -3.55
CA ASN A 166 -3.10 13.12 -2.53
C ASN A 166 -1.97 14.04 -2.99
N ILE A 167 -0.84 13.50 -3.42
CA ILE A 167 0.29 14.32 -3.87
C ILE A 167 -0.09 15.14 -5.12
N CYS A 168 -0.86 14.58 -6.06
CA CYS A 168 -1.37 15.33 -7.21
C CYS A 168 -2.28 16.49 -6.78
N GLY A 169 -3.18 16.28 -5.81
CA GLY A 169 -4.04 17.32 -5.24
C GLY A 169 -3.22 18.43 -4.58
N LEU A 170 -2.21 18.08 -3.79
CA LEU A 170 -1.27 19.04 -3.19
C LEU A 170 -0.47 19.79 -4.25
N ALA A 171 0.02 19.11 -5.29
CA ALA A 171 0.72 19.72 -6.40
C ALA A 171 -0.18 20.69 -7.17
N LEU A 172 -1.48 20.41 -7.29
CA LEU A 172 -2.45 21.35 -7.81
C LEU A 172 -2.73 22.50 -6.86
N PHE A 173 -2.61 22.34 -5.55
CA PHE A 173 -2.77 23.46 -4.62
C PHE A 173 -1.60 24.45 -4.67
N VAL A 174 -0.36 23.98 -4.66
CA VAL A 174 0.83 24.84 -4.56
C VAL A 174 1.14 25.67 -5.81
N GLY A 175 1.91 26.76 -5.63
CA GLY A 175 2.53 27.54 -6.71
C GLY A 175 1.64 28.59 -7.38
N SER A 176 0.55 29.01 -6.75
CA SER A 176 -0.27 30.11 -7.29
C SER A 176 -0.78 31.03 -6.20
N CYS A 177 -0.67 32.34 -6.44
CA CYS A 177 -1.12 33.37 -5.50
C CYS A 177 -2.64 33.35 -5.31
N GLU A 178 -3.38 32.98 -6.37
CA GLU A 178 -4.84 32.90 -6.39
C GLU A 178 -5.34 31.51 -6.84
N LEU A 179 -6.41 31.04 -6.21
CA LEU A 179 -7.06 29.77 -6.53
C LEU A 179 -8.35 30.06 -7.29
N SER A 180 -8.32 29.87 -8.61
CA SER A 180 -9.53 29.99 -9.42
C SER A 180 -10.58 28.94 -9.02
N LYS A 181 -11.86 29.25 -9.21
CA LYS A 181 -12.96 28.30 -8.94
C LYS A 181 -12.78 26.97 -9.67
N LYS A 182 -12.39 26.99 -10.95
CA LYS A 182 -12.11 25.77 -11.75
C LYS A 182 -11.04 24.89 -11.09
N ARG A 183 -10.00 25.51 -10.54
CA ARG A 183 -8.92 24.79 -9.86
C ARG A 183 -9.38 24.21 -8.52
N LEU A 184 -10.18 24.94 -7.75
CA LEU A 184 -10.76 24.42 -6.51
C LEU A 184 -11.67 23.22 -6.77
N VAL A 185 -12.50 23.27 -7.81
CA VAL A 185 -13.31 22.13 -8.25
C VAL A 185 -12.42 20.93 -8.61
N THR A 186 -11.34 21.16 -9.38
CA THR A 186 -10.41 20.08 -9.76
C THR A 186 -9.74 19.45 -8.54
N ILE A 187 -9.31 20.27 -7.57
CA ILE A 187 -8.71 19.80 -6.32
C ILE A 187 -9.74 19.00 -5.50
N ALA A 188 -10.97 19.49 -5.38
CA ALA A 188 -12.05 18.79 -4.69
C ALA A 188 -12.32 17.42 -5.32
N LEU A 189 -12.45 17.36 -6.66
CA LEU A 189 -12.65 16.11 -7.40
C LEU A 189 -11.54 15.09 -7.12
N ILE A 190 -10.27 15.53 -7.16
CA ILE A 190 -9.14 14.64 -6.87
C ILE A 190 -9.18 14.13 -5.43
N PHE A 191 -9.50 14.97 -4.45
CA PHE A 191 -9.64 14.52 -3.06
C PHE A 191 -10.87 13.64 -2.82
N SER A 192 -11.95 13.81 -3.58
CA SER A 192 -13.07 12.87 -3.60
C SER A 192 -12.65 11.50 -4.14
N LEU A 193 -11.78 11.47 -5.16
CA LEU A 193 -11.16 10.22 -5.64
C LEU A 193 -10.20 9.62 -4.60
N VAL A 194 -9.44 10.42 -3.84
CA VAL A 194 -8.64 9.93 -2.70
C VAL A 194 -9.53 9.18 -1.72
N PHE A 195 -10.66 9.78 -1.33
CA PHE A 195 -11.62 9.15 -0.43
C PHE A 195 -12.22 7.86 -1.02
N ALA A 196 -12.55 7.87 -2.31
CA ALA A 196 -13.03 6.70 -3.03
C ALA A 196 -11.98 5.58 -3.17
N ALA A 197 -10.69 5.87 -2.94
CA ALA A 197 -9.64 4.85 -2.86
C ALA A 197 -9.39 4.38 -1.42
N LYS A 198 -9.36 5.30 -0.45
CA LYS A 198 -9.04 5.01 0.95
C LYS A 198 -9.57 6.09 1.89
N ILE A 199 -10.52 5.73 2.73
CA ILE A 199 -11.17 6.65 3.70
C ILE A 199 -10.17 7.30 4.67
N THR A 200 -9.11 6.61 5.07
CA THR A 200 -8.11 7.13 6.00
C THR A 200 -7.17 8.16 5.36
N SER A 201 -7.23 8.37 4.05
CA SER A 201 -6.31 9.24 3.30
C SER A 201 -6.84 10.67 3.09
N ILE A 202 -7.88 11.09 3.84
CA ILE A 202 -8.46 12.45 3.75
C ILE A 202 -7.53 13.57 4.22
N PHE A 203 -6.37 13.25 4.81
CA PHE A 203 -5.44 14.25 5.34
C PHE A 203 -4.91 15.23 4.28
N GLY A 204 -4.91 14.89 2.98
CA GLY A 204 -4.50 15.80 1.93
C GLY A 204 -5.42 17.01 1.80
N VAL A 205 -6.73 16.80 1.72
CA VAL A 205 -7.71 17.90 1.71
C VAL A 205 -7.70 18.66 3.03
N THR A 206 -7.58 17.96 4.15
CA THR A 206 -7.48 18.58 5.47
C THR A 206 -6.26 19.50 5.55
N ALA A 207 -5.10 19.08 5.03
CA ALA A 207 -3.90 19.92 4.99
C ALA A 207 -4.14 21.21 4.18
N VAL A 208 -4.79 21.10 3.02
CA VAL A 208 -5.09 22.26 2.17
C VAL A 208 -6.05 23.22 2.87
N CYS A 209 -7.14 22.72 3.46
CA CYS A 209 -8.10 23.54 4.20
C CYS A 209 -7.42 24.26 5.38
N VAL A 210 -6.64 23.54 6.20
CA VAL A 210 -5.92 24.13 7.34
C VAL A 210 -4.96 25.22 6.89
N VAL A 211 -4.22 25.02 5.80
CA VAL A 211 -3.32 26.05 5.25
C VAL A 211 -4.10 27.27 4.75
N LEU A 212 -5.23 27.07 4.08
CA LEU A 212 -6.09 28.17 3.64
C LEU A 212 -6.61 28.99 4.83
N LEU A 213 -6.97 28.34 5.93
CA LEU A 213 -7.33 29.01 7.19
C LEU A 213 -6.16 29.83 7.75
N PHE A 214 -4.94 29.28 7.79
CA PHE A 214 -3.75 30.03 8.20
C PHE A 214 -3.45 31.23 7.28
N GLN A 215 -3.77 31.12 6.00
CA GLN A 215 -3.67 32.21 5.01
C GLN A 215 -4.84 33.19 5.06
N ARG A 216 -5.79 33.02 6.01
CA ARG A 216 -7.03 33.81 6.13
C ARG A 216 -7.95 33.73 4.90
N LYS A 217 -7.78 32.71 4.06
CA LYS A 217 -8.61 32.41 2.87
C LYS A 217 -9.79 31.51 3.25
N ILE A 218 -10.64 32.01 4.15
CA ILE A 218 -11.71 31.24 4.78
C ILE A 218 -12.75 30.79 3.74
N LYS A 219 -13.11 31.67 2.79
CA LYS A 219 -14.11 31.38 1.75
C LYS A 219 -13.67 30.20 0.87
N GLU A 220 -12.42 30.20 0.43
CA GLU A 220 -11.83 29.14 -0.38
C GLU A 220 -11.72 27.84 0.40
N SER A 221 -11.37 27.90 1.69
CA SER A 221 -11.33 26.73 2.57
C SER A 221 -12.71 26.09 2.72
N ILE A 222 -13.75 26.89 3.00
CA ILE A 222 -15.12 26.41 3.14
C ILE A 222 -15.61 25.85 1.80
N MET A 223 -15.38 26.56 0.69
CA MET A 223 -15.80 26.10 -0.63
C MET A 223 -15.16 24.78 -1.00
N LEU A 224 -13.85 24.62 -0.76
CA LEU A 224 -13.15 23.34 -0.99
C LEU A 224 -13.71 22.22 -0.12
N ALA A 225 -13.94 22.50 1.18
CA ALA A 225 -14.50 21.53 2.11
C ALA A 225 -15.90 21.07 1.66
N LEU A 226 -16.79 22.00 1.32
CA LEU A 226 -18.14 21.69 0.86
C LEU A 226 -18.14 20.92 -0.47
N MET A 227 -17.33 21.32 -1.45
CA MET A 227 -17.21 20.59 -2.73
C MET A 227 -16.67 19.18 -2.52
N THR A 228 -15.71 19.01 -1.61
CA THR A 228 -15.13 17.70 -1.32
C THR A 228 -16.12 16.81 -0.57
N LEU A 229 -16.86 17.36 0.40
CA LEU A 229 -17.94 16.68 1.11
C LEU A 229 -19.03 16.23 0.16
N LEU A 230 -19.45 17.09 -0.79
CA LEU A 230 -20.38 16.71 -1.83
C LEU A 230 -19.86 15.51 -2.64
N GLY A 231 -18.58 15.53 -3.02
CA GLY A 231 -17.96 14.39 -3.70
C GLY A 231 -17.89 13.13 -2.84
N PHE A 232 -17.66 13.24 -1.52
CA PHE A 232 -17.74 12.09 -0.62
C PHE A 232 -19.16 11.52 -0.55
N SER A 233 -20.16 12.38 -0.44
CA SER A 233 -21.57 12.01 -0.47
C SER A 233 -21.94 11.31 -1.77
N LEU A 234 -21.42 11.79 -2.92
CA LEU A 234 -21.62 11.13 -4.21
C LEU A 234 -20.96 9.75 -4.27
N VAL A 235 -19.72 9.61 -3.79
CA VAL A 235 -19.04 8.31 -3.73
C VAL A 235 -19.84 7.32 -2.88
N ILE A 236 -20.27 7.73 -1.68
CA ILE A 236 -21.08 6.90 -0.79
C ILE A 236 -22.42 6.57 -1.45
N GLY A 237 -23.14 7.56 -1.96
CA GLY A 237 -24.47 7.40 -2.55
C GLY A 237 -24.46 6.49 -3.78
N ILE A 238 -23.53 6.71 -4.72
CA ILE A 238 -23.37 5.86 -5.90
C ILE A 238 -22.98 4.44 -5.47
N SER A 239 -22.04 4.30 -4.53
CA SER A 239 -21.59 2.98 -4.08
C SER A 239 -22.73 2.21 -3.40
N GLN A 240 -23.50 2.87 -2.55
CA GLN A 240 -24.63 2.29 -1.85
C GLN A 240 -25.75 1.90 -2.82
N PHE A 241 -26.05 2.76 -3.80
CA PHE A 241 -27.08 2.49 -4.79
C PHE A 241 -26.71 1.31 -5.70
N LEU A 242 -25.53 1.35 -6.32
CA LEU A 242 -25.08 0.29 -7.23
C LEU A 242 -24.82 -1.05 -6.53
N SER A 243 -24.59 -1.04 -5.22
CA SER A 243 -24.41 -2.25 -4.41
C SER A 243 -25.71 -2.75 -3.76
N GLU A 244 -26.86 -2.14 -4.07
CA GLU A 244 -28.16 -2.48 -3.48
C GLU A 244 -28.12 -2.50 -1.93
N GLY A 245 -27.36 -1.59 -1.35
CA GLY A 245 -27.26 -1.44 0.10
C GLY A 245 -26.03 -2.07 0.75
N ARG A 246 -25.31 -2.94 0.04
CA ARG A 246 -24.22 -3.78 0.60
C ARG A 246 -22.95 -3.00 0.95
N PHE A 247 -22.72 -1.84 0.32
CA PHE A 247 -21.52 -1.02 0.57
C PHE A 247 -21.40 -0.58 2.03
N ILE A 248 -22.43 0.05 2.59
CA ILE A 248 -22.42 0.51 3.98
C ILE A 248 -22.29 -0.66 4.94
N GLU A 249 -23.02 -1.76 4.69
CA GLU A 249 -22.95 -2.97 5.53
C GLU A 249 -21.52 -3.52 5.60
N GLY A 250 -20.86 -3.67 4.45
CA GLY A 250 -19.48 -4.15 4.37
C GLY A 250 -18.48 -3.18 4.99
N VAL A 251 -18.48 -1.92 4.54
CA VAL A 251 -17.47 -0.95 4.96
C VAL A 251 -17.60 -0.58 6.43
N TRP A 252 -18.80 -0.28 6.92
CA TRP A 252 -18.99 0.09 8.33
C TRP A 252 -18.94 -1.11 9.27
N GLY A 253 -19.45 -2.27 8.84
CA GLY A 253 -19.36 -3.52 9.58
C GLY A 253 -17.91 -3.93 9.88
N VAL A 254 -16.98 -3.60 8.98
CA VAL A 254 -15.56 -3.92 9.12
C VAL A 254 -14.72 -2.77 9.66
N ALA A 255 -14.99 -1.52 9.27
CA ALA A 255 -14.20 -0.36 9.72
C ALA A 255 -14.20 -0.21 11.24
N ALA A 256 -15.32 -0.53 11.89
CA ALA A 256 -15.43 -0.49 13.34
C ALA A 256 -14.67 -1.65 14.04
N ALA A 257 -14.30 -2.72 13.34
CA ALA A 257 -13.74 -3.93 13.93
C ALA A 257 -12.25 -3.82 14.32
N GLY A 258 -11.53 -2.81 13.81
CA GLY A 258 -10.06 -2.71 13.82
C GLY A 258 -9.35 -2.30 15.12
N SER A 259 -10.00 -1.53 16.00
CA SER A 259 -9.33 -0.80 17.09
C SER A 259 -9.72 -1.32 18.47
N SER A 260 -8.73 -1.77 19.25
CA SER A 260 -8.87 -2.15 20.67
C SER A 260 -7.95 -1.31 21.55
N LEU A 261 -8.26 -1.16 22.83
CA LEU A 261 -7.40 -0.45 23.80
C LEU A 261 -6.00 -1.08 23.88
N GLU A 262 -5.91 -2.41 23.85
CA GLU A 262 -4.64 -3.14 23.77
C GLU A 262 -3.86 -2.79 22.50
N GLY A 263 -4.55 -2.60 21.37
CA GLY A 263 -3.96 -2.16 20.12
C GLY A 263 -3.25 -0.81 20.24
N TRP A 264 -3.81 0.13 21.00
CA TRP A 264 -3.18 1.43 21.27
C TRP A 264 -1.89 1.32 22.07
N LEU A 265 -1.86 0.47 23.10
CA LEU A 265 -0.66 0.23 23.92
C LEU A 265 0.48 -0.41 23.11
N LYS A 266 0.14 -1.16 22.05
CA LYS A 266 1.10 -1.85 21.16
C LYS A 266 1.58 -1.00 19.98
N ILE A 267 1.17 0.27 19.85
CA ILE A 267 1.61 1.12 18.73
C ILE A 267 3.15 1.25 18.66
N PRO A 268 3.88 1.58 19.75
CA PRO A 268 5.32 1.79 19.66
C PRO A 268 6.09 0.54 19.26
N THR A 269 5.72 -0.61 19.82
CA THR A 269 6.36 -1.90 19.49
C THR A 269 6.07 -2.29 18.04
N ARG A 270 4.84 -2.15 17.56
CA ARG A 270 4.49 -2.44 16.15
C ARG A 270 5.22 -1.53 15.16
N ILE A 271 5.31 -0.23 15.44
CA ILE A 271 6.06 0.69 14.58
C ILE A 271 7.53 0.26 14.53
N ARG A 272 8.15 0.00 15.70
CA ARG A 272 9.53 -0.50 15.76
C ARG A 272 9.70 -1.78 14.94
N ASP A 273 8.85 -2.76 15.17
CA ASP A 273 8.96 -4.08 14.53
C ASP A 273 8.85 -3.95 13.01
N ILE A 274 7.92 -3.12 12.50
CA ILE A 274 7.78 -2.88 11.06
C ILE A 274 8.92 -2.04 10.49
N MET A 275 9.45 -1.08 11.25
CA MET A 275 10.62 -0.29 10.84
C MET A 275 11.86 -1.17 10.64
N LEU A 276 12.00 -2.29 11.35
CA LEU A 276 13.09 -3.26 11.13
C LEU A 276 12.97 -3.98 9.76
N TYR A 277 11.77 -4.04 9.18
CA TYR A 277 11.55 -4.60 7.84
C TYR A 277 11.62 -3.56 6.72
N LEU A 278 11.70 -2.26 7.04
CA LEU A 278 11.85 -1.22 6.03
C LEU A 278 13.29 -1.17 5.52
N ASP A 279 13.45 -0.86 4.24
CA ASP A 279 14.77 -0.66 3.67
C ASP A 279 15.43 0.61 4.27
N GLY A 280 16.76 0.59 4.37
CA GLY A 280 17.52 1.68 4.98
C GLY A 280 17.30 3.05 4.31
N VAL A 281 16.96 3.08 3.00
CA VAL A 281 16.66 4.33 2.29
C VAL A 281 15.33 4.92 2.76
N THR A 282 14.30 4.08 2.89
CA THR A 282 13.01 4.50 3.45
C THR A 282 13.20 5.04 4.87
N CYS A 283 13.91 4.32 5.74
CA CYS A 283 14.21 4.77 7.10
C CYS A 283 14.97 6.11 7.14
N LEU A 284 15.96 6.28 6.24
CA LEU A 284 16.71 7.53 6.11
C LEU A 284 15.79 8.72 5.81
N PHE A 285 14.87 8.59 4.84
CA PHE A 285 13.93 9.67 4.51
C PHE A 285 12.92 9.95 5.60
N LEU A 286 12.42 8.92 6.29
CA LEU A 286 11.54 9.11 7.44
C LEU A 286 12.26 9.88 8.56
N GLY A 287 13.48 9.47 8.91
CA GLY A 287 14.30 10.15 9.91
C GLY A 287 14.64 11.60 9.52
N LEU A 288 15.04 11.83 8.27
CA LEU A 288 15.31 13.18 7.75
C LEU A 288 14.05 14.06 7.72
N GLY A 289 12.87 13.48 7.46
CA GLY A 289 11.59 14.18 7.52
C GLY A 289 11.30 14.69 8.93
N VAL A 290 11.47 13.83 9.95
CA VAL A 290 11.33 14.20 11.37
C VAL A 290 12.36 15.26 11.76
N ALA A 291 13.63 15.07 11.40
CA ALA A 291 14.69 16.04 11.70
C ALA A 291 14.39 17.41 11.07
N THR A 292 13.94 17.42 9.80
CA THR A 292 13.53 18.63 9.09
C THR A 292 12.36 19.33 9.79
N PHE A 293 11.39 18.57 10.27
CA PHE A 293 10.25 19.10 11.01
C PHE A 293 10.68 19.80 12.32
N VAL A 294 11.62 19.22 13.07
CA VAL A 294 12.13 19.79 14.33
C VAL A 294 12.85 21.12 14.10
N VAL A 295 13.66 21.22 13.03
CA VAL A 295 14.45 22.43 12.72
C VAL A 295 13.72 23.43 11.82
N LEU A 296 12.42 23.23 11.61
CA LEU A 296 11.65 23.97 10.63
C LEU A 296 11.50 25.46 11.02
N PRO A 297 11.89 26.41 10.16
CA PRO A 297 11.74 27.83 10.45
C PRO A 297 10.28 28.22 10.60
N LYS A 298 10.00 29.24 11.44
CA LYS A 298 8.64 29.71 11.74
C LYS A 298 7.82 29.98 10.47
N GLN A 299 8.44 30.56 9.43
CA GLN A 299 7.77 30.90 8.17
C GLN A 299 7.28 29.68 7.36
N GLN A 300 7.86 28.50 7.57
CA GLN A 300 7.47 27.27 6.85
C GLN A 300 6.50 26.41 7.66
N ARG A 301 6.22 26.74 8.93
CA ARG A 301 5.38 25.90 9.81
C ARG A 301 3.95 25.76 9.31
N THR A 302 3.47 26.76 8.58
CA THR A 302 2.14 26.79 7.96
C THR A 302 2.17 26.42 6.48
N HIS A 303 3.31 25.98 5.93
CA HIS A 303 3.39 25.48 4.57
C HIS A 303 2.65 24.14 4.45
N VAL A 304 2.04 23.88 3.29
CA VAL A 304 1.22 22.68 3.09
C VAL A 304 1.98 21.37 3.26
N SER A 305 3.26 21.32 2.90
CA SER A 305 4.10 20.15 3.14
C SER A 305 4.23 19.82 4.63
N THR A 306 4.30 20.85 5.48
CA THR A 306 4.44 20.71 6.94
C THR A 306 3.14 20.20 7.56
N VAL A 307 2.02 20.82 7.21
CA VAL A 307 0.69 20.41 7.71
C VAL A 307 0.37 19.00 7.20
N TYR A 308 0.64 18.70 5.94
CA TYR A 308 0.47 17.36 5.37
C TYR A 308 1.32 16.32 6.08
N PHE A 309 2.61 16.58 6.30
CA PHE A 309 3.51 15.68 7.04
C PHE A 309 2.97 15.38 8.45
N LEU A 310 2.56 16.41 9.20
CA LEU A 310 1.98 16.24 10.52
C LEU A 310 0.73 15.34 10.52
N LEU A 311 -0.21 15.62 9.61
CA LEU A 311 -1.45 14.85 9.53
C LEU A 311 -1.20 13.40 9.08
N VAL A 312 -0.31 13.19 8.11
CA VAL A 312 0.07 11.85 7.64
C VAL A 312 0.73 11.05 8.76
N VAL A 313 1.70 11.63 9.47
CA VAL A 313 2.38 10.95 10.59
C VAL A 313 1.37 10.63 11.70
N PHE A 314 0.50 11.57 12.05
CA PHE A 314 -0.53 11.38 13.07
C PHE A 314 -1.49 10.25 12.71
N VAL A 315 -2.10 10.30 11.52
CA VAL A 315 -3.05 9.27 11.05
C VAL A 315 -2.36 7.92 10.92
N THR A 316 -1.14 7.88 10.37
CA THR A 316 -0.38 6.62 10.24
C THR A 316 -0.08 6.02 11.61
N THR A 317 0.33 6.83 12.59
CA THR A 317 0.58 6.39 13.97
C THR A 317 -0.67 5.79 14.60
N ILE A 318 -1.82 6.46 14.49
CA ILE A 318 -3.10 5.95 15.00
C ILE A 318 -3.50 4.66 14.29
N SER A 319 -3.24 4.56 12.99
CA SER A 319 -3.58 3.38 12.20
C SER A 319 -2.86 2.14 12.73
N PHE A 320 -1.62 2.26 13.25
CA PHE A 320 -0.87 1.14 13.86
C PHE A 320 -1.51 0.56 15.14
N SER A 321 -2.58 1.17 15.67
CA SER A 321 -3.43 0.54 16.68
C SER A 321 -4.10 -0.74 16.15
N ASN A 322 -4.23 -0.89 14.83
CA ASN A 322 -4.76 -2.10 14.19
C ASN A 322 -3.64 -3.12 13.92
N PRO A 323 -3.78 -4.40 14.33
CA PRO A 323 -2.77 -5.44 14.11
C PRO A 323 -2.53 -5.82 12.65
N GLY A 324 -3.45 -5.48 11.73
CA GLY A 324 -3.37 -5.89 10.31
C GLY A 324 -2.57 -4.95 9.41
N LEU A 325 -1.81 -4.00 9.96
CA LEU A 325 -1.04 -3.06 9.16
C LEU A 325 0.38 -3.54 8.90
N HIS A 326 0.93 -3.19 7.74
CA HIS A 326 2.27 -3.58 7.32
C HIS A 326 3.03 -2.42 6.67
N ILE A 327 4.20 -2.72 6.06
CA ILE A 327 5.09 -1.75 5.40
C ILE A 327 4.40 -0.81 4.40
N ASN A 328 3.28 -1.22 3.79
CA ASN A 328 2.53 -0.44 2.81
C ASN A 328 2.04 0.92 3.35
N HIS A 329 1.83 1.02 4.68
CA HIS A 329 1.39 2.26 5.32
C HIS A 329 2.48 3.33 5.43
N PHE A 330 3.75 3.01 5.12
CA PHE A 330 4.85 3.97 5.15
C PHE A 330 5.03 4.77 3.85
N LEU A 331 4.28 4.46 2.79
CA LEU A 331 4.42 5.18 1.51
C LEU A 331 4.02 6.65 1.62
N GLU A 332 2.89 6.93 2.28
CA GLU A 332 2.39 8.29 2.48
C GLU A 332 3.33 9.11 3.39
N PRO A 333 3.81 8.58 4.54
CA PRO A 333 4.88 9.21 5.33
C PRO A 333 6.17 9.45 4.55
N LEU A 334 6.63 8.49 3.74
CA LEU A 334 7.81 8.64 2.90
C LEU A 334 7.65 9.81 1.91
N ALA A 335 6.53 9.85 1.19
CA ALA A 335 6.23 10.94 0.26
C ALA A 335 6.13 12.28 1.00
N ALA A 336 5.48 12.32 2.17
CA ALA A 336 5.37 13.52 2.99
C ALA A 336 6.73 14.03 3.49
N SER A 337 7.60 13.14 3.96
CA SER A 337 8.97 13.47 4.35
C SER A 337 9.75 14.10 3.21
N VAL A 338 9.69 13.50 2.02
CA VAL A 338 10.37 14.01 0.82
C VAL A 338 9.85 15.40 0.43
N LEU A 339 8.53 15.62 0.45
CA LEU A 339 7.95 16.93 0.17
C LEU A 339 8.35 17.98 1.21
N LEU A 340 8.45 17.60 2.49
CA LEU A 340 8.86 18.48 3.57
C LEU A 340 10.33 18.90 3.43
N ILE A 341 11.22 17.93 3.22
CA ILE A 341 12.65 18.16 2.99
C ILE A 341 12.84 19.06 1.75
N ALA A 342 12.18 18.72 0.64
CA ALA A 342 12.27 19.48 -0.59
C ALA A 342 11.77 20.93 -0.39
N SER A 343 10.66 21.11 0.33
CA SER A 343 10.11 22.43 0.62
C SER A 343 11.06 23.28 1.47
N MET A 344 11.70 22.69 2.49
CA MET A 344 12.68 23.40 3.32
C MET A 344 13.86 23.91 2.47
N LEU A 345 14.41 23.04 1.62
CA LEU A 345 15.57 23.35 0.79
C LEU A 345 15.26 24.35 -0.33
N VAL A 346 14.10 24.19 -1.00
CA VAL A 346 13.71 25.05 -2.11
C VAL A 346 13.37 26.45 -1.65
N ILE A 347 12.62 26.61 -0.55
CA ILE A 347 12.18 27.92 -0.07
C ILE A 347 13.37 28.74 0.48
N ARG A 348 14.48 28.11 0.88
CA ARG A 348 15.72 28.76 1.37
C ARG A 348 16.78 29.05 0.28
N LYS A 349 16.37 29.05 -1.00
CA LYS A 349 17.20 29.03 -2.23
C LYS A 349 18.47 29.89 -2.19
N ASP A 350 18.39 31.14 -1.73
CA ASP A 350 19.43 32.13 -2.01
C ASP A 350 20.71 31.98 -1.17
N ARG A 351 20.66 31.28 -0.03
CA ARG A 351 21.85 31.06 0.82
C ARG A 351 22.43 29.66 0.74
N PHE A 352 21.67 28.67 0.26
CA PHE A 352 22.01 27.25 0.43
C PHE A 352 21.86 26.37 -0.81
N GLU A 353 21.73 26.91 -2.03
CA GLU A 353 21.53 26.07 -3.22
C GLU A 353 22.60 24.98 -3.40
N VAL A 354 23.89 25.31 -3.20
CA VAL A 354 24.98 24.33 -3.31
C VAL A 354 24.88 23.26 -2.22
N PHE A 355 24.51 23.66 -1.00
CA PHE A 355 24.27 22.74 0.12
C PHE A 355 23.08 21.81 -0.17
N ALA A 356 21.97 22.35 -0.68
CA ALA A 356 20.80 21.57 -1.06
C ALA A 356 21.12 20.54 -2.15
N LEU A 357 21.86 20.95 -3.19
CA LEU A 357 22.33 20.03 -4.24
C LEU A 357 23.29 18.99 -3.66
N GLY A 358 24.21 19.37 -2.78
CA GLY A 358 25.13 18.46 -2.10
C GLY A 358 24.40 17.43 -1.25
N ALA A 359 23.44 17.86 -0.42
CA ALA A 359 22.64 16.99 0.43
C ALA A 359 21.84 15.97 -0.40
N ILE A 360 21.17 16.41 -1.48
CA ILE A 360 20.43 15.51 -2.38
C ILE A 360 21.38 14.54 -3.07
N ALA A 361 22.52 15.02 -3.58
CA ALA A 361 23.52 14.16 -4.22
C ALA A 361 24.02 13.07 -3.27
N SER A 362 24.37 13.42 -2.02
CA SER A 362 24.81 12.45 -1.01
C SER A 362 23.73 11.42 -0.69
N VAL A 363 22.48 11.86 -0.47
CA VAL A 363 21.36 10.95 -0.19
C VAL A 363 21.11 10.01 -1.37
N LEU A 364 21.17 10.50 -2.61
CA LEU A 364 21.00 9.68 -3.80
C LEU A 364 22.12 8.66 -3.97
N ILE A 365 23.38 9.03 -3.73
CA ILE A 365 24.50 8.09 -3.78
C ILE A 365 24.33 6.97 -2.74
N ILE A 366 23.97 7.33 -1.50
CA ILE A 366 23.70 6.36 -0.44
C ILE A 366 22.54 5.45 -0.84
N ALA A 367 21.47 6.02 -1.38
CA ALA A 367 20.31 5.27 -1.86
C ALA A 367 20.67 4.29 -2.98
N VAL A 368 21.51 4.70 -3.94
CA VAL A 368 22.03 3.83 -5.00
C VAL A 368 22.84 2.68 -4.40
N GLY A 369 23.77 2.97 -3.48
CA GLY A 369 24.57 1.97 -2.80
C GLY A 369 23.70 0.92 -2.07
N ILE A 370 22.73 1.37 -1.27
CA ILE A 370 21.79 0.48 -0.58
C ILE A 370 20.92 -0.31 -1.59
N ALA A 371 20.47 0.33 -2.67
CA ALA A 371 19.66 -0.32 -3.69
C ALA A 371 20.41 -1.46 -4.42
N PHE A 372 21.72 -1.29 -4.64
CA PHE A 372 22.58 -2.30 -5.26
C PHE A 372 22.89 -3.47 -4.32
N THR A 373 23.11 -3.21 -3.03
CA THR A 373 23.50 -4.23 -2.05
C THR A 373 22.31 -4.95 -1.41
N SER A 374 21.15 -4.29 -1.36
CA SER A 374 19.94 -4.91 -0.84
C SER A 374 19.55 -6.07 -1.76
N PRO A 375 19.33 -7.28 -1.22
CA PRO A 375 18.87 -8.44 -2.00
C PRO A 375 17.40 -8.23 -2.43
N ARG A 376 17.15 -7.23 -3.28
CA ARG A 376 15.89 -7.04 -4.01
C ARG A 376 15.56 -8.24 -4.90
N ARG A 377 16.55 -9.10 -5.16
CA ARG A 377 16.46 -10.25 -6.07
C ARG A 377 15.95 -11.57 -5.44
N GLY A 378 15.46 -11.58 -4.19
CA GLY A 378 14.94 -12.80 -3.53
C GLY A 378 13.48 -13.20 -3.87
N ARG A 379 13.22 -14.51 -3.90
CA ARG A 379 11.90 -15.22 -3.87
C ARG A 379 10.86 -15.05 -5.00
N GLY A 380 11.07 -14.21 -6.02
CA GLY A 380 10.04 -14.00 -7.05
C GLY A 380 9.64 -15.28 -7.80
N GLN A 381 10.60 -16.06 -8.31
CA GLN A 381 10.29 -17.33 -9.01
C GLN A 381 9.57 -18.37 -8.14
N GLU A 382 9.58 -18.17 -6.82
CA GLU A 382 8.92 -19.08 -5.90
C GLU A 382 7.41 -18.83 -5.82
N GLN A 383 6.92 -17.61 -6.09
CA GLN A 383 5.51 -17.27 -5.87
C GLN A 383 4.58 -17.89 -6.94
N GLN A 384 4.93 -17.78 -8.22
CA GLN A 384 4.18 -18.47 -9.28
C GLN A 384 4.22 -19.99 -9.08
N LYS A 385 5.40 -20.55 -8.76
CA LYS A 385 5.55 -21.98 -8.42
C LYS A 385 4.73 -22.37 -7.20
N ARG A 386 4.64 -21.49 -6.20
CA ARG A 386 3.87 -21.70 -4.97
C ARG A 386 2.37 -21.80 -5.25
N TYR A 387 1.81 -20.94 -6.09
CA TYR A 387 0.40 -21.03 -6.48
C TYR A 387 0.17 -22.23 -7.40
N ALA A 388 1.02 -22.44 -8.42
CA ALA A 388 0.91 -23.60 -9.30
C ALA A 388 0.97 -24.93 -8.53
N ALA A 389 1.86 -25.05 -7.55
CA ALA A 389 1.92 -26.20 -6.66
C ALA A 389 0.64 -26.36 -5.84
N ALA A 390 0.03 -25.28 -5.35
CA ALA A 390 -1.23 -25.38 -4.64
C ALA A 390 -2.36 -25.88 -5.55
N ILE A 391 -2.46 -25.34 -6.76
CA ILE A 391 -3.45 -25.75 -7.77
C ILE A 391 -3.25 -27.23 -8.16
N GLU A 392 -2.02 -27.66 -8.38
CA GLU A 392 -1.72 -29.06 -8.71
C GLU A 392 -2.16 -30.04 -7.61
N ASN A 393 -2.03 -29.66 -6.33
CA ASN A 393 -2.51 -30.48 -5.21
C ASN A 393 -4.04 -30.47 -5.05
N LEU A 394 -4.74 -29.60 -5.77
CA LEU A 394 -6.19 -29.44 -5.72
C LEU A 394 -6.86 -29.86 -7.04
N LYS A 395 -6.11 -30.34 -8.03
CA LYS A 395 -6.63 -30.63 -9.38
C LYS A 395 -7.76 -31.65 -9.40
N GLU A 396 -7.77 -32.56 -8.42
CA GLU A 396 -8.79 -33.61 -8.28
C GLU A 396 -9.99 -33.14 -7.46
N VAL A 397 -9.87 -32.00 -6.78
CA VAL A 397 -10.92 -31.44 -5.91
C VAL A 397 -11.99 -30.80 -6.77
N LYS A 398 -13.21 -31.35 -6.73
CA LYS A 398 -14.35 -30.83 -7.50
C LYS A 398 -15.32 -30.03 -6.65
N GLY A 399 -15.36 -30.30 -5.35
CA GLY A 399 -16.24 -29.64 -4.40
C GLY A 399 -15.70 -28.32 -3.85
N PRO A 400 -16.40 -27.75 -2.86
CA PRO A 400 -16.09 -26.44 -2.31
C PRO A 400 -14.72 -26.40 -1.61
N ILE A 401 -13.93 -25.37 -1.91
CA ILE A 401 -12.63 -25.13 -1.27
C ILE A 401 -12.75 -23.98 -0.27
N LEU A 402 -12.33 -24.22 0.98
CA LEU A 402 -12.08 -23.15 1.94
C LEU A 402 -10.61 -22.75 1.86
N SER A 403 -10.32 -21.46 1.70
CA SER A 403 -8.96 -20.95 1.80
C SER A 403 -8.92 -19.60 2.50
N ASP A 404 -7.82 -19.32 3.22
CA ASP A 404 -7.54 -17.97 3.74
C ASP A 404 -7.00 -17.00 2.69
N ASN A 405 -6.59 -17.52 1.53
CA ASN A 405 -6.19 -16.76 0.37
C ASN A 405 -7.23 -16.97 -0.76
N SER A 406 -8.10 -15.98 -0.96
CA SER A 406 -9.20 -16.04 -1.94
C SER A 406 -8.75 -16.26 -3.38
N TYR A 407 -7.46 -16.09 -3.69
CA TYR A 407 -6.94 -16.29 -5.04
C TYR A 407 -6.87 -17.77 -5.42
N ILE A 408 -6.69 -18.68 -4.45
CA ILE A 408 -6.65 -20.13 -4.69
C ILE A 408 -7.96 -20.63 -5.33
N PRO A 409 -9.14 -20.45 -4.70
CA PRO A 409 -10.40 -20.86 -5.32
C PRO A 409 -10.68 -20.08 -6.62
N THR A 410 -10.30 -18.80 -6.72
CA THR A 410 -10.45 -18.05 -7.97
C THR A 410 -9.64 -18.64 -9.13
N LEU A 411 -8.40 -19.08 -8.90
CA LEU A 411 -7.58 -19.78 -9.89
C LEU A 411 -8.17 -21.13 -10.31
N MET A 412 -8.90 -21.78 -9.40
CA MET A 412 -9.67 -23.01 -9.66
C MET A 412 -11.01 -22.76 -10.37
N GLY A 413 -11.33 -21.50 -10.74
CA GLY A 413 -12.61 -21.14 -11.33
C GLY A 413 -13.80 -21.17 -10.35
N GLN A 414 -13.53 -21.28 -9.04
CA GLN A 414 -14.54 -21.24 -7.99
C GLN A 414 -14.72 -19.82 -7.44
N LYS A 415 -15.94 -19.53 -6.98
CA LYS A 415 -16.18 -18.33 -6.16
C LYS A 415 -15.63 -18.59 -4.75
N PRO A 416 -14.73 -17.73 -4.21
CA PRO A 416 -14.19 -17.93 -2.87
C PRO A 416 -15.29 -17.85 -1.82
N PHE A 417 -15.37 -18.87 -0.96
CA PHE A 417 -16.23 -18.87 0.22
C PHE A 417 -15.78 -17.83 1.26
N MET A 418 -14.48 -17.59 1.36
CA MET A 418 -13.89 -16.59 2.26
C MET A 418 -13.12 -15.57 1.43
N LEU A 419 -13.56 -14.31 1.45
CA LEU A 419 -12.84 -13.25 0.74
C LEU A 419 -11.57 -12.84 1.50
N ASP A 420 -11.72 -12.54 2.80
CA ASP A 420 -10.66 -12.01 3.67
C ASP A 420 -10.77 -12.62 5.08
N ALA A 421 -9.95 -13.63 5.34
CA ALA A 421 -9.97 -14.38 6.60
C ALA A 421 -9.50 -13.56 7.81
N PHE A 422 -8.68 -12.52 7.58
CA PHE A 422 -8.27 -11.58 8.62
C PHE A 422 -9.45 -10.70 9.02
N VAL A 423 -10.17 -10.14 8.06
CA VAL A 423 -11.38 -9.33 8.32
C VAL A 423 -12.47 -10.17 9.01
N PHE A 424 -12.71 -11.40 8.55
CA PHE A 424 -13.65 -12.31 9.20
C PHE A 424 -13.34 -12.47 10.69
N ARG A 425 -12.06 -12.68 11.05
CA ARG A 425 -11.64 -12.75 12.45
C ARG A 425 -11.97 -11.46 13.20
N MET A 426 -11.60 -10.30 12.67
CA MET A 426 -11.81 -9.02 13.35
C MET A 426 -13.29 -8.80 13.69
N ILE A 427 -14.19 -9.17 12.77
CA ILE A 427 -15.64 -9.09 13.00
C ILE A 427 -16.08 -10.03 14.12
N ARG A 428 -15.62 -11.29 14.06
CA ARG A 428 -15.93 -12.33 15.03
C ARG A 428 -15.50 -11.93 16.45
N GLU A 429 -14.30 -11.38 16.61
CA GLU A 429 -13.76 -10.97 17.92
C GLU A 429 -14.53 -9.78 18.52
N LYS A 430 -15.07 -8.88 17.69
CA LYS A 430 -15.81 -7.70 18.16
C LYS A 430 -17.27 -8.00 18.51
N LYS A 431 -17.87 -9.06 17.95
CA LYS A 431 -19.23 -9.52 18.26
C LYS A 431 -19.20 -10.87 18.99
N PRO A 432 -18.62 -10.94 20.21
CA PRO A 432 -18.49 -12.20 20.95
C PRO A 432 -19.84 -12.79 21.37
N SER A 433 -20.88 -11.96 21.55
CA SER A 433 -22.24 -12.39 21.89
C SER A 433 -23.07 -12.90 20.71
N SER A 434 -22.46 -13.11 19.54
CA SER A 434 -23.13 -13.69 18.37
C SER A 434 -22.55 -15.06 18.06
N SER A 435 -23.09 -16.08 18.70
CA SER A 435 -23.09 -17.47 18.20
C SER A 435 -23.72 -17.63 16.81
N SER A 436 -23.95 -16.55 16.03
CA SER A 436 -24.56 -16.58 14.70
C SER A 436 -23.63 -16.20 13.54
N PHE A 437 -22.63 -15.31 13.72
CA PHE A 437 -21.83 -14.87 12.55
C PHE A 437 -20.86 -15.95 12.09
N ALA A 438 -20.06 -16.50 13.01
CA ALA A 438 -19.10 -17.55 12.68
C ALA A 438 -19.72 -18.94 12.64
N ALA A 439 -20.84 -19.16 13.34
CA ALA A 439 -21.44 -20.50 13.46
C ALA A 439 -21.72 -21.20 12.12
N PRO A 440 -22.21 -20.51 11.06
CA PRO A 440 -22.38 -21.15 9.75
C PRO A 440 -21.07 -21.71 9.16
N LEU A 441 -19.93 -21.05 9.36
CA LEU A 441 -18.62 -21.62 8.98
C LEU A 441 -18.31 -22.88 9.79
N PHE A 442 -18.47 -22.81 11.11
CA PHE A 442 -18.14 -23.93 12.01
C PHE A 442 -19.07 -25.13 11.81
N ASP A 443 -20.37 -24.93 11.61
CA ASP A 443 -21.33 -25.99 11.25
C ASP A 443 -20.95 -26.65 9.92
N ARG A 444 -20.54 -25.87 8.91
CA ARG A 444 -20.03 -26.42 7.65
C ARG A 444 -18.72 -27.19 7.82
N LEU A 445 -17.83 -26.76 8.71
CA LEU A 445 -16.61 -27.51 9.04
C LEU A 445 -16.94 -28.84 9.72
N GLU A 446 -17.84 -28.83 10.71
CA GLU A 446 -18.28 -30.02 11.44
C GLU A 446 -19.00 -31.02 10.54
N ARG A 447 -19.83 -30.54 9.60
CA ARG A 447 -20.50 -31.37 8.58
C ARG A 447 -19.60 -31.77 7.42
N ARG A 448 -18.30 -31.42 7.47
CA ARG A 448 -17.33 -31.70 6.39
C ARG A 448 -17.77 -31.18 5.01
N TRP A 449 -18.45 -30.02 4.96
CA TRP A 449 -19.02 -29.48 3.73
C TRP A 449 -17.96 -29.16 2.68
N PHE A 450 -16.80 -28.65 3.10
CA PHE A 450 -15.68 -28.41 2.19
C PHE A 450 -15.04 -29.73 1.80
N GLU A 451 -14.61 -29.84 0.54
CA GLU A 451 -13.84 -31.01 0.07
C GLU A 451 -12.36 -30.84 0.43
N ALA A 452 -11.86 -29.60 0.33
CA ALA A 452 -10.51 -29.26 0.74
C ALA A 452 -10.46 -27.93 1.52
N ILE A 453 -9.51 -27.86 2.45
CA ILE A 453 -9.16 -26.64 3.18
C ILE A 453 -7.67 -26.36 2.95
N VAL A 454 -7.37 -25.15 2.47
CA VAL A 454 -6.03 -24.75 2.04
C VAL A 454 -5.62 -23.48 2.78
N LEU A 455 -4.63 -23.60 3.65
CA LEU A 455 -4.22 -22.52 4.56
C LEU A 455 -2.78 -22.10 4.31
N GLU A 456 -2.50 -20.80 4.36
CA GLU A 456 -1.14 -20.30 4.33
C GLU A 456 -0.40 -20.71 5.62
N LYS A 457 0.71 -21.46 5.47
CA LYS A 457 1.47 -22.01 6.61
C LYS A 457 1.96 -20.92 7.57
N TRP A 458 2.41 -19.78 7.04
CA TRP A 458 2.87 -18.66 7.87
C TRP A 458 1.72 -18.08 8.71
N ALA A 459 0.50 -18.02 8.17
CA ALA A 459 -0.66 -17.51 8.90
C ALA A 459 -1.12 -18.52 9.95
N ALA A 460 -1.07 -19.82 9.63
CA ALA A 460 -1.34 -20.91 10.56
C ALA A 460 -0.35 -20.98 11.72
N SER A 461 0.90 -20.56 11.51
CA SER A 461 1.93 -20.51 12.56
C SER A 461 1.67 -19.43 13.61
N ILE A 462 0.75 -18.49 13.37
CA ILE A 462 0.37 -17.43 14.30
C ILE A 462 -1.05 -17.72 14.80
N PRO A 463 -1.22 -18.30 16.00
CA PRO A 463 -2.50 -18.75 16.50
C PRO A 463 -3.58 -17.67 16.43
N GLY A 464 -4.66 -17.98 15.73
CA GLY A 464 -5.79 -17.08 15.57
C GLY A 464 -5.50 -15.82 14.76
N LEU A 465 -4.49 -15.79 13.87
CA LEU A 465 -4.29 -14.67 12.94
C LEU A 465 -5.41 -14.60 11.88
N HIS A 466 -5.68 -15.73 11.24
CA HIS A 466 -6.81 -15.93 10.32
C HIS A 466 -7.92 -16.72 11.01
N PHE A 467 -9.18 -16.42 10.69
CA PHE A 467 -10.39 -17.06 11.21
C PHE A 467 -10.67 -16.94 12.73
N GLY A 468 -9.66 -16.63 13.54
CA GLY A 468 -9.76 -16.48 15.00
C GLY A 468 -9.64 -17.80 15.76
N LYS A 469 -9.69 -17.73 17.10
CA LYS A 469 -9.49 -18.89 18.01
C LYS A 469 -10.47 -20.04 17.73
N GLY A 470 -10.05 -21.29 17.91
CA GLY A 470 -10.91 -22.47 17.73
C GLY A 470 -11.03 -22.96 16.28
N PHE A 471 -10.63 -22.18 15.28
CA PHE A 471 -10.75 -22.57 13.87
C PHE A 471 -9.87 -23.78 13.54
N TYR A 472 -8.58 -23.72 13.89
CA TYR A 472 -7.63 -24.79 13.59
C TYR A 472 -8.01 -26.08 14.31
N GLU A 473 -8.45 -25.98 15.57
CA GLU A 473 -8.91 -27.11 16.36
C GLU A 473 -10.15 -27.78 15.75
N THR A 474 -11.09 -27.01 15.20
CA THR A 474 -12.24 -27.57 14.46
C THR A 474 -11.82 -28.19 13.14
N VAL A 475 -10.87 -27.61 12.42
CA VAL A 475 -10.33 -28.19 11.18
C VAL A 475 -9.67 -29.54 11.48
N GLU A 476 -8.76 -29.59 12.45
CA GLU A 476 -8.01 -30.80 12.81
C GLU A 476 -8.91 -31.92 13.39
N ARG A 477 -10.05 -31.57 13.98
CA ARG A 477 -11.04 -32.55 14.46
C ARG A 477 -11.84 -33.20 13.33
N ASN A 478 -12.11 -32.46 12.25
CA ASN A 478 -13.05 -32.88 11.21
C ASN A 478 -12.38 -33.25 9.88
N TYR A 479 -11.15 -32.78 9.66
CA TYR A 479 -10.37 -32.97 8.45
C TYR A 479 -8.97 -33.47 8.80
N CYS A 480 -8.37 -34.19 7.87
CA CYS A 480 -7.06 -34.76 8.03
C CYS A 480 -6.04 -33.94 7.24
N LEU A 481 -4.94 -33.55 7.89
CA LEU A 481 -3.77 -33.02 7.18
C LEU A 481 -3.27 -34.12 6.23
N ALA A 482 -3.44 -33.89 4.93
CA ALA A 482 -3.01 -34.84 3.91
C ALA A 482 -1.63 -34.45 3.37
N LYS A 483 -1.36 -33.15 3.26
CA LYS A 483 -0.09 -32.65 2.73
C LYS A 483 0.30 -31.33 3.38
N GLU A 484 1.59 -31.22 3.64
CA GLU A 484 2.23 -29.98 4.04
C GLU A 484 3.31 -29.64 3.01
N THR A 485 3.33 -28.39 2.57
CA THR A 485 4.39 -27.86 1.72
C THR A 485 5.11 -26.74 2.45
N LYS A 486 6.16 -26.18 1.84
CA LYS A 486 6.86 -25.01 2.38
C LYS A 486 5.91 -23.85 2.71
N HIS A 487 4.80 -23.69 1.98
CA HIS A 487 3.95 -22.51 2.06
C HIS A 487 2.49 -22.77 2.42
N TRP A 488 2.02 -24.01 2.29
CA TRP A 488 0.60 -24.36 2.39
C TRP A 488 0.38 -25.61 3.22
N LEU A 489 -0.72 -25.60 3.96
CA LEU A 489 -1.30 -26.76 4.63
C LEU A 489 -2.55 -27.19 3.86
N PHE A 490 -2.64 -28.48 3.52
CA PHE A 490 -3.79 -29.06 2.81
C PHE A 490 -4.50 -30.07 3.69
N TYR A 491 -5.75 -29.76 4.03
CA TYR A 491 -6.62 -30.66 4.76
C TYR A 491 -7.73 -31.15 3.84
N PHE A 492 -7.99 -32.45 3.89
CA PHE A 492 -9.05 -33.13 3.14
C PHE A 492 -9.93 -33.92 4.11
N ARG A 493 -11.06 -34.42 3.64
CA ARG A 493 -11.92 -35.29 4.43
C ARG A 493 -11.16 -36.56 4.81
N CYS A 494 -11.24 -37.00 6.07
CA CYS A 494 -10.42 -38.11 6.57
C CYS A 494 -10.69 -39.45 5.88
N ASP A 495 -11.88 -39.62 5.32
CA ASP A 495 -12.36 -40.76 4.54
C ASP A 495 -11.77 -40.84 3.12
N GLU A 496 -11.33 -39.71 2.55
CA GLU A 496 -10.67 -39.63 1.23
C GLU A 496 -9.16 -39.92 1.29
N LYS A 497 -8.58 -40.00 2.50
CA LYS A 497 -7.14 -40.23 2.68
C LYS A 497 -6.65 -41.56 2.11
N LYS A 498 -7.55 -42.55 1.96
CA LYS A 498 -7.23 -43.88 1.41
C LYS A 498 -7.00 -43.91 -0.10
N SER A 499 -7.47 -42.95 -0.89
CA SER A 499 -7.24 -42.96 -2.35
C SER A 499 -6.03 -42.14 -2.79
N ILE A 500 -5.66 -41.11 -2.02
CA ILE A 500 -4.59 -40.17 -2.39
C ILE A 500 -3.21 -40.65 -1.88
N SER A 501 -3.14 -41.41 -0.78
CA SER A 501 -1.85 -41.97 -0.31
C SER A 501 -1.25 -43.00 -1.26
N ASP A 502 -2.08 -43.68 -2.04
CA ASP A 502 -1.64 -44.75 -2.95
C ASP A 502 -1.08 -44.20 -4.28
N SER A 503 -1.28 -42.90 -4.57
CA SER A 503 -0.81 -42.25 -5.80
C SER A 503 0.35 -41.27 -5.58
N MET A 504 0.78 -41.03 -4.34
CA MET A 504 1.91 -40.15 -4.02
C MET A 504 2.90 -40.84 -3.09
N GLU A 505 3.98 -41.40 -3.65
CA GLU A 505 5.18 -41.74 -2.90
C GLU A 505 5.70 -40.50 -2.14
N ILE A 506 5.55 -40.54 -0.82
CA ILE A 506 6.05 -39.52 0.09
C ILE A 506 7.57 -39.71 0.22
N SER A 507 8.35 -38.86 -0.44
CA SER A 507 9.75 -38.67 -0.09
C SER A 507 9.83 -37.98 1.28
N GLN A 508 10.08 -38.77 2.32
CA GLN A 508 10.39 -38.26 3.66
C GLN A 508 11.72 -37.50 3.61
N ILE A 509 11.66 -36.17 3.63
CA ILE A 509 12.81 -35.35 4.04
C ILE A 509 12.51 -34.85 5.45
N SER A 510 12.94 -35.67 6.42
CA SER A 510 13.20 -35.26 7.80
C SER A 510 14.38 -34.28 7.79
N GLY A 511 14.08 -32.99 7.81
CA GLY A 511 15.07 -31.91 7.90
C GLY A 511 14.81 -31.07 9.14
N LYS A 512 15.71 -31.18 10.11
CA LYS A 512 15.76 -30.45 11.38
C LYS A 512 15.34 -28.99 11.25
N VAL A 513 14.45 -28.58 12.16
CA VAL A 513 14.18 -27.18 12.52
C VAL A 513 15.49 -26.54 12.96
N LEU A 514 15.93 -25.51 12.22
CA LEU A 514 16.86 -24.49 12.72
C LEU A 514 16.06 -23.19 12.96
N PRO A 515 16.33 -22.46 14.05
CA PRO A 515 15.63 -21.21 14.35
C PRO A 515 16.24 -20.03 13.60
N ASN A 516 15.36 -19.09 13.23
CA ASN A 516 15.62 -17.69 12.84
C ASN A 516 16.46 -17.42 11.59
N GLU A 517 15.81 -16.82 10.57
CA GLU A 517 16.30 -15.67 9.78
C GLU A 517 15.17 -15.02 8.96
#